data_AF-A3HTS2-F1
#
_entry.id   AF-A3HTS2-F1
#
_cell.length_a   1.000
_cell.length_b   1.000
_cell.length_c   1.000
_cell.angle_alpha   90.00
_cell.angle_beta   90.00
_cell.angle_gamma   90.00
#
_symmetry.space_group_name_H-M   'P 1'
#
loop_
_entity.id
_entity.type
_entity.pdbx_description
1 polymer ?
#
loop_
_entity_poly.entity_id
_entity_poly.type
_entity_poly.pdbx_seq_one_letter_code
_entity_poly.pdbx_strand_id
1 'polypeptide(L)'
;MIKRVFIFLSVSSLFFSCKNELSEEDLPDNKHLKELIVDMEGEFAVLTEEIKLLESYYQTILENRDSLLLTADKDKYQIVGSFSNNIPEENSLLSKLILSTKSPDPEKSLEEIYFTNGLDSAFRTVCKRHSIIAQVYTNSAMQVSRVYPPYDAQNLMNSDIDLHNYNFYYKADEENNPSKGVVWIPEVYVDPAGKGWILSLIMPVYDGDKLFAVLGIDVTVDEILRRFLENENGNFLIINGKGDIVSGNSSSIEALSLPPLKNHIYRETIKTDNFRISDYNLFRSKSLQVREMAQAFLMKREEKFVFRNENNLTAAIAASFSFTDWYLIEINPSLDEQ
;
A
#
# COMPACT_ATOMS: atom_id res chain seq x y z
N MET A 1 -74.49 0.06 -55.68
CA MET A 1 -73.92 -1.15 -55.04
C MET A 1 -72.40 -1.08 -55.20
N ILE A 2 -71.68 -1.19 -54.08
CA ILE A 2 -70.23 -1.45 -53.92
C ILE A 2 -69.29 -0.27 -54.30
N LYS A 3 -68.91 0.53 -53.28
CA LYS A 3 -67.71 1.39 -53.27
C LYS A 3 -66.50 0.52 -52.90
N ARG A 4 -65.45 0.51 -53.73
CA ARG A 4 -64.15 -0.11 -53.41
C ARG A 4 -63.35 0.85 -52.54
N VAL A 5 -63.06 0.44 -51.31
CA VAL A 5 -62.10 1.10 -50.41
C VAL A 5 -60.73 0.47 -50.68
N PHE A 6 -59.76 1.29 -51.11
CA PHE A 6 -58.36 0.87 -51.17
C PHE A 6 -57.75 1.04 -49.78
N ILE A 7 -57.42 -0.07 -49.13
CA ILE A 7 -56.65 -0.08 -47.88
C ILE A 7 -55.17 -0.11 -48.29
N PHE A 8 -54.45 0.99 -48.05
CA PHE A 8 -53.00 1.01 -48.09
C PHE A 8 -52.49 0.34 -46.81
N LEU A 9 -51.99 -0.90 -46.91
CA LEU A 9 -51.17 -1.50 -45.85
C LEU A 9 -49.79 -0.83 -45.90
N SER A 10 -49.49 0.05 -44.95
CA SER A 10 -48.11 0.44 -44.69
C SER A 10 -47.41 -0.72 -43.99
N VAL A 11 -46.57 -1.45 -44.72
CA VAL A 11 -45.62 -2.39 -44.13
C VAL A 11 -44.57 -1.54 -43.42
N SER A 12 -44.72 -1.40 -42.11
CA SER A 12 -43.69 -0.79 -41.27
C SER A 12 -42.58 -1.80 -41.10
N SER A 13 -41.51 -1.64 -41.88
CA SER A 13 -40.28 -2.41 -41.75
C SER A 13 -39.66 -2.09 -40.40
N LEU A 14 -39.87 -2.95 -39.41
CA LEU A 14 -39.10 -2.96 -38.17
C LEU A 14 -37.66 -3.32 -38.53
N PHE A 15 -36.81 -2.32 -38.73
CA PHE A 15 -35.37 -2.50 -38.66
C PHE A 15 -35.03 -2.88 -37.22
N PHE A 16 -34.93 -4.17 -36.95
CA PHE A 16 -34.17 -4.66 -35.80
C PHE A 16 -32.72 -4.22 -36.03
N SER A 17 -32.33 -3.12 -35.40
CA SER A 17 -30.92 -2.80 -35.19
C SER A 17 -30.39 -3.88 -34.26
N CYS A 18 -29.78 -4.92 -34.83
CA CYS A 18 -28.87 -5.79 -34.08
C CYS A 18 -27.76 -4.88 -33.57
N LYS A 19 -27.84 -4.44 -32.30
CA LYS A 19 -26.64 -4.02 -31.61
C LYS A 19 -25.72 -5.23 -31.64
N ASN A 20 -24.59 -5.14 -32.34
CA ASN A 20 -23.53 -6.13 -32.18
C ASN A 20 -23.21 -6.17 -30.68
N GLU A 21 -23.35 -7.33 -30.07
CA GLU A 21 -22.94 -7.52 -28.68
C GLU A 21 -21.41 -7.42 -28.61
N LEU A 22 -20.90 -6.53 -27.76
CA LEU A 22 -19.47 -6.32 -27.55
C LEU A 22 -18.77 -7.65 -27.26
N SER A 23 -17.70 -8.02 -27.95
CA SER A 23 -16.92 -9.23 -27.69
C SER A 23 -15.55 -8.89 -27.10
N GLU A 24 -14.83 -9.88 -26.58
CA GLU A 24 -13.45 -9.67 -26.09
C GLU A 24 -12.47 -9.28 -27.20
N GLU A 25 -12.77 -9.65 -28.45
CA GLU A 25 -12.01 -9.27 -29.64
C GLU A 25 -12.14 -7.77 -29.95
N ASP A 26 -13.26 -7.15 -29.55
CA ASP A 26 -13.52 -5.73 -29.76
C ASP A 26 -12.82 -4.84 -28.71
N LEU A 27 -12.37 -5.42 -27.59
CA LEU A 27 -11.71 -4.68 -26.51
C LEU A 27 -10.25 -4.35 -26.88
N PRO A 28 -9.72 -3.20 -26.43
CA PRO A 28 -8.30 -2.88 -26.60
C PRO A 28 -7.41 -3.93 -25.93
N ASP A 29 -6.13 -3.94 -26.30
CA ASP A 29 -5.13 -4.69 -25.54
C ASP A 29 -4.84 -4.01 -24.18
N ASN A 30 -4.00 -4.62 -23.36
CA ASN A 30 -3.62 -4.09 -22.03
C ASN A 30 -2.24 -3.39 -22.04
N LYS A 31 -1.78 -2.88 -23.19
CA LYS A 31 -0.44 -2.27 -23.32
C LYS A 31 -0.29 -1.03 -22.44
N HIS A 32 -1.29 -0.15 -22.41
CA HIS A 32 -1.27 1.03 -21.55
C HIS A 32 -1.18 0.66 -20.05
N LEU A 33 -1.93 -0.36 -19.60
CA LEU A 33 -1.83 -0.86 -18.23
C LEU A 33 -0.43 -1.41 -17.93
N LYS A 34 0.19 -2.11 -18.88
CA LYS A 34 1.56 -2.62 -18.74
C LYS A 34 2.58 -1.47 -18.63
N GLU A 35 2.40 -0.37 -19.36
CA GLU A 35 3.24 0.83 -19.25
C GLU A 35 3.12 1.49 -17.87
N LEU A 36 1.89 1.67 -17.36
CA LEU A 36 1.65 2.19 -16.01
C LEU A 36 2.28 1.29 -14.92
N ILE A 37 2.19 -0.03 -15.07
CA ILE A 37 2.83 -0.98 -14.17
C ILE A 37 4.35 -0.82 -14.19
N VAL A 38 4.96 -0.70 -15.38
CA VAL A 38 6.41 -0.50 -15.50
C VAL A 38 6.87 0.77 -14.79
N ASP A 39 6.11 1.87 -14.89
CA ASP A 39 6.41 3.12 -14.20
C ASP A 39 6.32 2.97 -12.67
N MET A 40 5.26 2.32 -12.17
CA MET A 40 5.10 2.02 -10.74
C MET A 40 6.25 1.15 -10.21
N GLU A 41 6.57 0.07 -10.92
CA GLU A 41 7.63 -0.87 -10.54
C GLU A 41 9.01 -0.23 -10.59
N GLY A 42 9.24 0.65 -11.56
CA GLY A 42 10.46 1.46 -11.63
C GLY A 42 10.65 2.30 -10.37
N GLU A 43 9.60 2.93 -9.87
CA GLU A 43 9.67 3.72 -8.64
C GLU A 43 9.88 2.85 -7.39
N PHE A 44 9.21 1.70 -7.30
CA PHE A 44 9.43 0.75 -6.20
C PHE A 44 10.83 0.13 -6.21
N ALA A 45 11.43 -0.06 -7.39
CA ALA A 45 12.82 -0.48 -7.52
C ALA A 45 13.78 0.59 -6.97
N VAL A 46 13.51 1.88 -7.21
CA VAL A 46 14.29 2.98 -6.62
C VAL A 46 14.20 2.97 -5.10
N LEU A 47 13.00 2.76 -4.53
CA LEU A 47 12.83 2.64 -3.07
C LEU A 47 13.57 1.42 -2.49
N THR A 48 13.61 0.32 -3.24
CA THR A 48 14.36 -0.89 -2.90
C THR A 48 15.86 -0.64 -2.81
N GLU A 49 16.42 0.20 -3.68
CA GLU A 49 17.83 0.60 -3.56
C GLU A 49 18.05 1.63 -2.43
N GLU A 50 17.10 2.54 -2.21
CA GLU A 50 17.18 3.52 -1.12
C GLU A 50 17.18 2.85 0.26
N ILE A 51 16.34 1.83 0.50
CA ILE A 51 16.31 1.14 1.80
C ILE A 51 17.61 0.36 2.05
N LYS A 52 18.25 -0.18 1.01
CA LYS A 52 19.58 -0.83 1.13
C LYS A 52 20.67 0.16 1.51
N LEU A 53 20.65 1.37 0.94
CA LEU A 53 21.58 2.43 1.30
C LEU A 53 21.39 2.87 2.76
N LEU A 54 20.14 3.00 3.21
CA LEU A 54 19.82 3.27 4.61
C LEU A 54 20.27 2.15 5.54
N GLU A 55 20.09 0.89 5.15
CA GLU A 55 20.57 -0.28 5.91
C GLU A 55 22.10 -0.24 6.04
N SER A 56 22.82 0.01 4.94
CA SER A 56 24.29 0.14 4.97
C SER A 56 24.78 1.29 5.87
N TYR A 57 24.04 2.40 5.90
CA TYR A 57 24.31 3.48 6.85
C TYR A 57 24.03 3.04 8.30
N TYR A 58 22.98 2.27 8.54
CA TYR A 58 22.69 1.72 9.87
C TYR A 58 23.77 0.72 10.30
N GLN A 59 24.28 -0.13 9.41
CA GLN A 59 25.42 -0.99 9.70
C GLN A 59 26.65 -0.20 10.14
N THR A 60 26.94 0.90 9.45
CA THR A 60 28.04 1.81 9.85
C THR A 60 27.82 2.38 11.26
N ILE A 61 26.58 2.68 11.65
CA ILE A 61 26.24 3.11 13.02
C ILE A 61 26.53 1.98 14.02
N LEU A 62 26.14 0.74 13.73
CA LEU A 62 26.35 -0.41 14.61
C LEU A 62 27.84 -0.72 14.80
N GLU A 63 28.62 -0.71 13.72
CA GLU A 63 30.08 -0.92 13.75
C GLU A 63 30.81 0.15 14.59
N ASN A 64 30.25 1.36 14.66
CA ASN A 64 30.84 2.49 15.40
C ASN A 64 30.12 2.80 16.72
N ARG A 65 29.25 1.90 17.21
CA ARG A 65 28.36 2.17 18.35
C ARG A 65 29.08 2.67 19.59
N ASP A 66 30.23 2.11 19.95
CA ASP A 66 30.95 2.47 21.17
C ASP A 66 31.48 3.91 21.08
N SER A 67 31.99 4.31 19.92
CA SER A 67 32.46 5.68 19.66
C SER A 67 31.31 6.68 19.60
N LEU A 68 30.18 6.28 19.01
CA LEU A 68 28.97 7.08 18.95
C LEU A 68 28.36 7.28 20.35
N LEU A 69 28.33 6.25 21.19
CA LEU A 69 27.83 6.34 22.57
C LEU A 69 28.63 7.35 23.41
N LEU A 70 29.94 7.43 23.21
CA LEU A 70 30.82 8.36 23.94
C LEU A 70 30.55 9.83 23.58
N THR A 71 30.07 10.09 22.36
CA THR A 71 29.90 11.44 21.80
C THR A 71 28.45 11.82 21.55
N ALA A 72 27.49 10.91 21.81
CA ALA A 72 26.09 11.12 21.56
C ALA A 72 25.52 12.26 22.41
N ASP A 73 24.72 13.10 21.76
CA ASP A 73 23.88 14.07 22.44
C ASP A 73 22.74 13.34 23.17
N LYS A 74 22.90 13.16 24.49
CA LYS A 74 21.93 12.47 25.35
C LYS A 74 20.72 13.35 25.68
N ASP A 75 20.80 14.65 25.45
CA ASP A 75 19.72 15.61 25.69
C ASP A 75 18.86 15.85 24.44
N LYS A 76 19.24 15.27 23.29
CA LYS A 76 18.51 15.38 22.02
C LYS A 76 17.04 14.98 22.10
N TYR A 77 16.73 14.01 22.96
CA TYR A 77 15.36 13.57 23.24
C TYR A 77 15.11 13.56 24.74
N GLN A 78 13.96 14.08 25.17
CA GLN A 78 13.45 13.83 26.50
C GLN A 78 12.40 12.72 26.42
N ILE A 79 12.63 11.61 27.11
CA ILE A 79 11.67 10.51 27.20
C ILE A 79 10.76 10.73 28.41
N VAL A 80 9.44 10.81 28.18
CA VAL A 80 8.41 10.92 29.23
C VAL A 80 7.58 9.64 29.20
N GLY A 81 7.76 8.80 30.23
CA GLY A 81 7.21 7.44 30.21
C GLY A 81 7.85 6.61 29.11
N SER A 82 7.06 6.17 28.14
CA SER A 82 7.52 5.37 26.99
C SER A 82 7.72 6.17 25.70
N PHE A 83 7.54 7.49 25.71
CA PHE A 83 7.49 8.28 24.48
C PHE A 83 8.46 9.45 24.54
N SER A 84 9.11 9.79 23.42
CA SER A 84 9.80 11.06 23.33
C SER A 84 8.84 12.25 23.38
N ASN A 85 9.33 13.37 23.87
CA ASN A 85 8.61 14.65 23.96
C ASN A 85 8.21 15.23 22.61
N ASN A 86 8.99 15.01 21.55
CA ASN A 86 8.71 15.55 20.22
C ASN A 86 7.30 15.16 19.74
N ILE A 87 6.47 16.16 19.43
CA ILE A 87 5.15 16.00 18.82
C ILE A 87 5.16 16.44 17.34
N PRO A 88 4.12 16.12 16.55
CA PRO A 88 4.01 16.65 15.19
C PRO A 88 4.19 18.17 15.14
N GLU A 89 4.87 18.66 14.10
CA GLU A 89 5.08 20.09 13.82
C GLU A 89 5.98 20.87 14.81
N GLU A 90 6.32 20.31 15.98
CA GLU A 90 7.19 20.97 16.96
C GLU A 90 8.65 21.03 16.49
N ASN A 91 9.24 19.87 16.18
CA ASN A 91 10.59 19.79 15.62
C ASN A 91 10.64 18.80 14.46
N SER A 92 10.52 19.33 13.24
CA SER A 92 10.60 18.57 11.98
C SER A 92 11.97 17.93 11.71
N LEU A 93 12.98 18.24 12.53
CA LEU A 93 14.30 17.61 12.42
C LEU A 93 14.40 16.28 13.18
N LEU A 94 13.46 16.00 14.08
CA LEU A 94 13.46 14.84 14.95
C LEU A 94 12.39 13.83 14.52
N SER A 95 12.66 12.57 14.82
CA SER A 95 11.69 11.49 14.72
C SER A 95 10.78 11.46 15.95
N LYS A 96 9.78 10.58 15.95
CA LYS A 96 9.10 10.13 17.17
C LYS A 96 9.76 8.86 17.66
N LEU A 97 10.04 8.78 18.96
CA LEU A 97 10.57 7.57 19.60
C LEU A 97 9.54 6.95 20.53
N ILE A 98 9.53 5.62 20.56
CA ILE A 98 8.84 4.80 21.54
C ILE A 98 9.85 3.86 22.19
N LEU A 99 9.91 3.87 23.51
CA LEU A 99 10.57 2.88 24.35
C LEU A 99 9.50 2.08 25.08
N SER A 100 9.19 0.91 24.54
CA SER A 100 8.17 0.06 25.16
C SER A 100 8.62 -0.40 26.54
N THR A 101 7.67 -0.47 27.46
CA THR A 101 7.82 -1.13 28.77
C THR A 101 8.05 -2.65 28.63
N LYS A 102 7.89 -3.21 27.43
CA LYS A 102 8.27 -4.60 27.09
C LYS A 102 9.75 -4.77 26.80
N SER A 103 10.56 -3.71 26.78
CA SER A 103 11.99 -3.83 26.61
C SER A 103 12.59 -4.81 27.63
N PRO A 104 13.42 -5.77 27.20
CA PRO A 104 14.07 -6.71 28.11
C PRO A 104 15.17 -6.05 28.95
N ASP A 105 15.69 -4.90 28.52
CA ASP A 105 16.74 -4.13 29.19
C ASP A 105 16.62 -2.64 28.81
N PRO A 106 15.85 -1.86 29.61
CA PRO A 106 15.57 -0.46 29.32
C PRO A 106 16.81 0.43 29.25
N GLU A 107 17.89 0.10 29.98
CA GLU A 107 19.13 0.86 29.95
C GLU A 107 19.80 0.72 28.57
N LYS A 108 19.86 -0.51 28.04
CA LYS A 108 20.37 -0.74 26.68
C LYS A 108 19.46 -0.18 25.59
N SER A 109 18.14 -0.22 25.77
CA SER A 109 17.21 0.45 24.83
C SER A 109 17.46 1.97 24.78
N LEU A 110 17.84 2.57 25.91
CA LEU A 110 18.17 3.99 25.96
C LEU A 110 19.54 4.27 25.33
N GLU A 111 20.53 3.41 25.54
CA GLU A 111 21.81 3.46 24.81
C GLU A 111 21.60 3.38 23.29
N GLU A 112 20.71 2.50 22.83
CA GLU A 112 20.32 2.40 21.42
C GLU A 112 19.80 3.72 20.86
N ILE A 113 18.91 4.43 21.57
CA ILE A 113 18.47 5.76 21.13
C ILE A 113 19.68 6.68 20.89
N TYR A 114 20.64 6.67 21.81
CA TYR A 114 21.78 7.59 21.77
C TYR A 114 22.68 7.35 20.57
N PHE A 115 23.14 6.11 20.34
CA PHE A 115 24.04 5.85 19.22
C PHE A 115 23.31 5.88 17.86
N THR A 116 21.99 5.68 17.84
CA THR A 116 21.18 5.79 16.61
C THR A 116 20.66 7.19 16.32
N ASN A 117 21.07 8.21 17.08
CA ASN A 117 20.65 9.61 16.88
C ASN A 117 20.90 10.12 15.44
N GLY A 118 21.88 9.58 14.73
CA GLY A 118 22.17 9.94 13.34
C GLY A 118 21.06 9.55 12.35
N LEU A 119 20.17 8.62 12.70
CA LEU A 119 19.11 8.14 11.81
C LEU A 119 18.08 9.22 11.46
N ASP A 120 17.80 10.17 12.37
CA ASP A 120 16.80 11.23 12.11
C ASP A 120 17.13 12.06 10.86
N SER A 121 18.41 12.38 10.67
CA SER A 121 18.85 13.13 9.51
C SER A 121 18.80 12.29 8.23
N ALA A 122 19.11 10.99 8.34
CA ALA A 122 19.04 10.06 7.22
C ALA A 122 17.58 9.88 6.76
N PHE A 123 16.66 9.56 7.68
CA PHE A 123 15.24 9.40 7.39
C PHE A 123 14.65 10.66 6.76
N ARG A 124 14.92 11.83 7.34
CA ARG A 124 14.49 13.11 6.76
C ARG A 124 15.02 13.33 5.35
N THR A 125 16.27 12.97 5.10
CA THR A 125 16.88 13.13 3.77
C THR A 125 16.19 12.23 2.75
N VAL A 126 15.87 10.99 3.14
CA VAL A 126 15.15 10.03 2.30
C VAL A 126 13.73 10.50 1.99
N CYS A 127 12.95 10.89 3.00
CA CYS A 127 11.60 11.45 2.78
C CYS A 127 11.62 12.71 1.90
N LYS A 128 12.64 13.57 2.03
CA LYS A 128 12.77 14.77 1.18
C LYS A 128 13.14 14.45 -0.26
N ARG A 129 13.92 13.39 -0.48
CA ARG A 129 14.37 12.97 -1.81
C ARG A 129 13.26 12.29 -2.58
N HIS A 130 12.43 11.51 -1.90
CA HIS A 130 11.39 10.68 -2.49
C HIS A 130 10.03 11.08 -1.94
N SER A 131 9.31 11.92 -2.68
CA SER A 131 8.01 12.46 -2.24
C SER A 131 6.91 11.39 -2.09
N ILE A 132 7.11 10.19 -2.67
CA ILE A 132 6.21 9.05 -2.52
C ILE A 132 6.26 8.43 -1.11
N ILE A 133 7.34 8.66 -0.38
CA ILE A 133 7.54 8.08 0.96
C ILE A 133 6.69 8.83 1.98
N ALA A 134 5.81 8.10 2.64
CA ALA A 134 5.01 8.59 3.74
C ALA A 134 5.77 8.59 5.06
N GLN A 135 6.53 7.52 5.30
CA GLN A 135 7.32 7.33 6.52
C GLN A 135 8.59 6.51 6.27
N VAL A 136 9.60 6.74 7.13
CA VAL A 136 10.74 5.85 7.32
C VAL A 136 10.86 5.56 8.81
N TYR A 137 11.08 4.29 9.17
CA TYR A 137 11.12 3.88 10.56
C TYR A 137 12.09 2.74 10.84
N THR A 138 12.43 2.55 12.11
CA THR A 138 13.09 1.34 12.61
C THR A 138 12.38 0.82 13.85
N ASN A 139 12.25 -0.50 13.94
CA ASN A 139 11.76 -1.21 15.13
C ASN A 139 12.80 -2.25 15.54
N SER A 140 13.30 -2.19 16.77
CA SER A 140 14.42 -3.04 17.22
C SER A 140 14.00 -4.20 18.10
N ALA A 141 14.90 -5.19 18.20
CA ALA A 141 14.78 -6.32 19.12
C ALA A 141 14.68 -5.89 20.59
N MET A 142 15.16 -4.69 20.89
CA MET A 142 15.12 -4.04 22.21
C MET A 142 13.84 -3.23 22.44
N GLN A 143 12.83 -3.39 21.57
CA GLN A 143 11.53 -2.74 21.67
C GLN A 143 11.61 -1.20 21.58
N VAL A 144 12.58 -0.71 20.80
CA VAL A 144 12.71 0.70 20.44
C VAL A 144 12.11 0.91 19.06
N SER A 145 11.19 1.87 18.96
CA SER A 145 10.65 2.33 17.68
C SER A 145 11.12 3.76 17.43
N ARG A 146 11.57 4.04 16.20
CA ARG A 146 11.92 5.38 15.71
C ARG A 146 11.18 5.60 14.39
N VAL A 147 10.32 6.61 14.31
CA VAL A 147 9.48 6.88 13.13
C VAL A 147 9.63 8.34 12.69
N TYR A 148 9.90 8.54 11.41
CA TYR A 148 9.92 9.86 10.77
C TYR A 148 8.91 9.92 9.61
N PRO A 149 8.13 10.99 9.45
CA PRO A 149 8.03 12.17 10.31
C PRO A 149 7.39 11.86 11.68
N PRO A 150 7.57 12.72 12.70
CA PRO A 150 6.99 12.46 14.02
C PRO A 150 5.47 12.47 13.99
N TYR A 151 4.86 11.60 14.79
CA TYR A 151 3.41 11.44 14.93
C TYR A 151 3.00 11.45 16.42
N ASP A 152 1.69 11.54 16.68
CA ASP A 152 1.14 11.59 18.04
C ASP A 152 1.09 10.20 18.71
N ALA A 153 2.26 9.61 18.94
CA ALA A 153 2.34 8.27 19.52
C ALA A 153 1.77 8.18 20.94
N GLN A 154 1.75 9.27 21.71
CA GLN A 154 1.24 9.25 23.09
C GLN A 154 -0.27 8.96 23.14
N ASN A 155 -1.02 9.41 22.13
CA ASN A 155 -2.46 9.16 22.04
C ASN A 155 -2.79 7.91 21.20
N LEU A 156 -1.90 7.50 20.28
CA LEU A 156 -2.16 6.42 19.32
C LEU A 156 -1.58 5.05 19.73
N MET A 157 -0.57 5.01 20.59
CA MET A 157 0.16 3.79 20.96
C MET A 157 0.07 3.51 22.46
N ASN A 158 0.11 2.23 22.83
CA ASN A 158 0.25 1.82 24.22
C ASN A 158 1.74 1.81 24.63
N SER A 159 2.01 2.16 25.89
CA SER A 159 3.36 2.08 26.46
C SER A 159 3.91 0.65 26.54
N ASP A 160 3.07 -0.37 26.42
CA ASP A 160 3.44 -1.78 26.48
C ASP A 160 3.33 -2.49 25.12
N ILE A 161 3.37 -1.72 24.02
CA ILE A 161 3.41 -2.23 22.65
C ILE A 161 4.55 -3.25 22.50
N ASP A 162 4.25 -4.40 21.91
CA ASP A 162 5.25 -5.40 21.56
C ASP A 162 5.47 -5.36 20.04
N LEU A 163 6.58 -4.73 19.64
CA LEU A 163 6.92 -4.49 18.24
C LEU A 163 7.10 -5.80 17.46
N HIS A 164 7.44 -6.90 18.13
CA HIS A 164 7.68 -8.18 17.48
C HIS A 164 6.39 -8.82 16.94
N ASN A 165 5.23 -8.44 17.48
CA ASN A 165 3.93 -8.99 17.07
C ASN A 165 3.36 -8.35 15.80
N TYR A 166 4.04 -7.34 15.22
CA TYR A 166 3.57 -6.63 14.05
C TYR A 166 4.27 -7.10 12.77
N ASN A 167 3.54 -7.06 11.66
CA ASN A 167 4.01 -7.55 10.35
C ASN A 167 5.30 -6.89 9.87
N PHE A 168 5.49 -5.62 10.17
CA PHE A 168 6.70 -4.86 9.84
C PHE A 168 7.93 -5.35 10.59
N TYR A 169 7.79 -6.18 11.62
CA TYR A 169 8.90 -6.81 12.33
C TYR A 169 9.01 -8.29 11.97
N TYR A 170 7.98 -9.10 12.26
CA TYR A 170 8.11 -10.56 12.10
C TYR A 170 8.31 -10.98 10.64
N LYS A 171 7.79 -10.24 9.64
CA LYS A 171 8.05 -10.62 8.23
C LYS A 171 9.52 -10.47 7.81
N ALA A 172 10.34 -9.74 8.57
CA ALA A 172 11.77 -9.60 8.33
C ALA A 172 12.63 -10.40 9.32
N ASP A 173 12.02 -11.14 10.26
CA ASP A 173 12.77 -11.99 11.17
C ASP A 173 13.42 -13.20 10.47
N GLU A 174 14.29 -13.90 11.18
CA GLU A 174 15.04 -15.02 10.61
C GLU A 174 14.14 -16.22 10.24
N GLU A 175 12.98 -16.38 10.89
CA GLU A 175 12.03 -17.46 10.60
C GLU A 175 11.29 -17.19 9.29
N ASN A 176 10.83 -15.96 9.09
CA ASN A 176 10.03 -15.56 7.92
C ASN A 176 10.87 -15.09 6.74
N ASN A 177 12.08 -14.57 7.00
CA ASN A 177 13.03 -14.08 6.01
C ASN A 177 14.44 -14.65 6.25
N PRO A 178 14.65 -15.97 6.04
CA PRO A 178 15.96 -16.60 6.22
C PRO A 178 17.01 -16.07 5.22
N SER A 179 16.58 -15.42 4.14
CA SER A 179 17.47 -14.77 3.17
C SER A 179 18.10 -13.48 3.70
N LYS A 180 17.54 -12.91 4.78
CA LYS A 180 17.95 -11.62 5.37
C LYS A 180 17.90 -10.45 4.38
N GLY A 181 17.10 -10.61 3.31
CA GLY A 181 16.97 -9.65 2.22
C GLY A 181 15.83 -8.65 2.42
N VAL A 182 15.68 -7.77 1.43
CA VAL A 182 14.57 -6.81 1.35
C VAL A 182 13.24 -7.55 1.17
N VAL A 183 12.19 -7.11 1.87
CA VAL A 183 10.84 -7.68 1.80
C VAL A 183 9.83 -6.57 1.51
N TRP A 184 9.05 -6.72 0.45
CA TRP A 184 7.80 -5.97 0.27
C TRP A 184 6.68 -6.73 0.97
N ILE A 185 5.97 -6.07 1.89
CA ILE A 185 4.77 -6.64 2.51
C ILE A 185 3.63 -6.53 1.48
N PRO A 186 3.12 -7.64 0.90
CA PRO A 186 2.16 -7.56 -0.20
C PRO A 186 0.76 -7.15 0.26
N GLU A 187 0.46 -7.30 1.55
CA GLU A 187 -0.81 -6.90 2.13
C GLU A 187 -0.81 -5.42 2.52
N VAL A 188 -1.77 -4.67 1.99
CA VAL A 188 -2.05 -3.32 2.46
C VAL A 188 -2.70 -3.38 3.85
N TYR A 189 -2.15 -2.62 4.79
CA TYR A 189 -2.66 -2.54 6.16
C TYR A 189 -2.76 -1.09 6.61
N VAL A 190 -3.51 -0.85 7.70
CA VAL A 190 -3.62 0.49 8.25
C VAL A 190 -2.36 0.83 9.02
N ASP A 191 -1.75 1.95 8.67
CA ASP A 191 -0.59 2.49 9.36
C ASP A 191 -0.93 2.78 10.83
N PRO A 192 -0.21 2.16 11.78
CA PRO A 192 -0.34 2.46 13.19
C PRO A 192 -0.16 3.96 13.52
N ALA A 193 0.72 4.65 12.79
CA ALA A 193 0.99 6.07 12.98
C ALA A 193 -0.05 7.00 12.32
N GLY A 194 -1.11 6.45 11.71
CA GLY A 194 -2.29 7.19 11.28
C GLY A 194 -2.23 7.79 9.87
N LYS A 195 -1.35 7.31 8.98
CA LYS A 195 -1.29 7.73 7.57
C LYS A 195 -2.34 7.08 6.66
N GLY A 196 -3.20 6.21 7.21
CA GLY A 196 -4.21 5.50 6.44
C GLY A 196 -3.66 4.17 5.90
N TRP A 197 -4.04 3.81 4.69
CA TRP A 197 -3.63 2.55 4.06
C TRP A 197 -2.22 2.65 3.51
N ILE A 198 -1.33 1.74 3.91
CA ILE A 198 0.07 1.73 3.51
C ILE A 198 0.49 0.41 2.88
N LEU A 199 1.52 0.53 2.04
CA LEU A 199 2.39 -0.54 1.58
C LEU A 199 3.76 -0.33 2.21
N SER A 200 4.36 -1.40 2.72
CA SER A 200 5.63 -1.32 3.46
C SER A 200 6.71 -2.13 2.79
N LEU A 201 7.86 -1.48 2.63
CA LEU A 201 9.12 -2.07 2.25
C LEU A 201 9.98 -2.18 3.49
N ILE A 202 10.38 -3.39 3.88
CA ILE A 202 11.18 -3.64 5.08
C ILE A 202 12.52 -4.29 4.75
N MET A 203 13.53 -3.97 5.54
CA MET A 203 14.88 -4.50 5.43
C MET A 203 15.39 -4.83 6.84
N PRO A 204 15.72 -6.11 7.13
CA PRO A 204 16.32 -6.45 8.41
C PRO A 204 17.75 -5.89 8.50
N VAL A 205 18.12 -5.45 9.69
CA VAL A 205 19.45 -4.96 10.07
C VAL A 205 20.01 -5.91 11.10
N TYR A 206 21.14 -6.55 10.80
CA TYR A 206 21.78 -7.53 11.68
C TYR A 206 23.01 -6.94 12.38
N ASP A 207 23.23 -7.29 13.65
CA ASP A 207 24.49 -7.08 14.37
C ASP A 207 25.14 -8.46 14.57
N GLY A 208 26.13 -8.78 13.71
CA GLY A 208 26.63 -10.15 13.54
C GLY A 208 25.52 -11.07 13.03
N ASP A 209 25.26 -12.16 13.75
CA ASP A 209 24.23 -13.14 13.36
C ASP A 209 22.83 -12.82 13.92
N LYS A 210 22.70 -11.78 14.75
CA LYS A 210 21.43 -11.45 15.42
C LYS A 210 20.70 -10.32 14.71
N LEU A 211 19.39 -10.49 14.51
CA LEU A 211 18.54 -9.40 14.07
C LEU A 211 18.58 -8.30 15.14
N PHE A 212 19.09 -7.13 14.76
CA PHE A 212 19.19 -5.97 15.62
C PHE A 212 17.91 -5.13 15.53
N ALA A 213 17.51 -4.80 14.31
CA ALA A 213 16.30 -4.04 14.03
C ALA A 213 15.74 -4.34 12.64
N VAL A 214 14.51 -3.91 12.40
CA VAL A 214 13.91 -3.87 11.06
C VAL A 214 13.71 -2.43 10.67
N LEU A 215 14.35 -2.03 9.57
CA LEU A 215 14.16 -0.74 8.90
C LEU A 215 12.97 -0.87 7.96
N GLY A 216 12.14 0.18 7.85
CA GLY A 216 11.02 0.19 6.93
C GLY A 216 10.79 1.54 6.26
N ILE A 217 10.22 1.49 5.07
CA ILE A 217 9.71 2.60 4.28
C ILE A 217 8.25 2.33 3.98
N ASP A 218 7.37 3.27 4.32
CA ASP A 218 5.95 3.19 3.99
C ASP A 218 5.59 4.14 2.86
N VAL A 219 4.75 3.64 1.95
CA VAL A 219 4.09 4.39 0.89
C VAL A 219 2.58 4.32 1.12
N THR A 220 1.87 5.43 1.06
CA THR A 220 0.40 5.37 1.16
C THR A 220 -0.22 4.93 -0.17
N VAL A 221 -1.32 4.20 -0.05
CA VAL A 221 -2.18 3.85 -1.20
C VAL A 221 -2.67 5.11 -1.92
N ASP A 222 -3.03 6.15 -1.15
CA ASP A 222 -3.48 7.43 -1.69
C ASP A 222 -2.40 8.10 -2.55
N GLU A 223 -1.12 8.00 -2.16
CA GLU A 223 -0.01 8.56 -2.92
C GLU A 223 0.26 7.78 -4.21
N ILE A 224 0.10 6.44 -4.19
CA ILE A 224 0.14 5.62 -5.41
C ILE A 224 -0.97 6.06 -6.39
N LEU A 225 -2.21 6.27 -5.90
CA LEU A 225 -3.31 6.77 -6.74
C LEU A 225 -2.98 8.12 -7.35
N ARG A 226 -2.65 9.08 -6.49
CA ARG A 226 -2.39 10.47 -6.86
C ARG A 226 -1.28 10.59 -7.91
N ARG A 227 -0.27 9.73 -7.80
CA ARG A 227 0.93 9.79 -8.64
C ARG A 227 0.76 9.09 -9.99
N PHE A 228 0.09 7.95 -10.01
CA PHE A 228 0.07 7.08 -11.19
C PHE A 228 -1.29 6.96 -11.87
N LEU A 229 -2.40 7.20 -11.18
CA LEU A 229 -3.75 6.88 -11.68
C LEU A 229 -4.69 8.08 -11.71
N GLU A 230 -4.48 9.12 -10.89
CA GLU A 230 -5.39 10.28 -10.80
C GLU A 230 -5.44 11.11 -12.09
N ASN A 231 -4.32 11.19 -12.83
CA ASN A 231 -4.24 11.94 -14.08
C ASN A 231 -4.54 11.08 -15.33
N GLU A 232 -4.76 9.78 -15.15
CA GLU A 232 -5.07 8.87 -16.26
C GLU A 232 -6.55 8.95 -16.62
N ASN A 233 -6.84 8.91 -17.91
CA ASN A 233 -8.22 8.89 -18.39
C ASN A 233 -8.78 7.48 -18.29
N GLY A 234 -9.45 7.16 -17.19
CA GLY A 234 -10.04 5.84 -17.01
C GLY A 234 -10.54 5.58 -15.60
N ASN A 235 -11.07 4.38 -15.40
CA ASN A 235 -11.53 3.92 -14.09
C ASN A 235 -10.64 2.77 -13.63
N PHE A 236 -9.59 3.10 -12.87
CA PHE A 236 -8.57 2.14 -12.47
C PHE A 236 -8.80 1.58 -11.08
N LEU A 237 -8.39 0.31 -10.91
CA LEU A 237 -8.41 -0.44 -9.67
C LEU A 237 -7.13 -1.26 -9.56
N ILE A 238 -6.50 -1.26 -8.39
CA ILE A 238 -5.44 -2.18 -8.01
C ILE A 238 -6.02 -3.20 -7.02
N ILE A 239 -5.81 -4.48 -7.28
CA ILE A 239 -6.19 -5.57 -6.38
C ILE A 239 -4.99 -6.47 -6.07
N ASN A 240 -5.01 -7.13 -4.92
CA ASN A 240 -4.05 -8.19 -4.61
C ASN A 240 -4.49 -9.56 -5.19
N GLY A 241 -3.65 -10.58 -5.08
CA GLY A 241 -3.95 -11.92 -5.59
C GLY A 241 -5.10 -12.64 -4.88
N LYS A 242 -5.56 -12.13 -3.73
CA LYS A 242 -6.75 -12.60 -3.00
C LYS A 242 -8.04 -11.91 -3.47
N GLY A 243 -7.93 -10.90 -4.34
CA GLY A 243 -9.03 -10.09 -4.84
C GLY A 243 -9.44 -8.95 -3.90
N ASP A 244 -8.65 -8.63 -2.89
CA ASP A 244 -8.88 -7.44 -2.07
C ASP A 244 -8.47 -6.19 -2.84
N ILE A 245 -9.30 -5.16 -2.77
CA ILE A 245 -8.99 -3.85 -3.33
C ILE A 245 -7.87 -3.23 -2.52
N VAL A 246 -6.72 -3.07 -3.17
CA VAL A 246 -5.60 -2.27 -2.70
C VAL A 246 -5.97 -0.81 -2.89
N SER A 247 -6.36 -0.43 -4.10
CA SER A 247 -6.56 0.97 -4.49
C SER A 247 -7.57 1.12 -5.63
N GLY A 248 -8.17 2.29 -5.79
CA GLY A 248 -8.93 2.65 -7.00
C GLY A 248 -9.80 3.88 -6.86
N ASN A 249 -10.28 4.40 -7.99
CA ASN A 249 -11.11 5.59 -8.04
C ASN A 249 -12.50 5.28 -7.45
N SER A 250 -13.05 6.20 -6.65
CA SER A 250 -14.36 6.00 -5.99
C SER A 250 -15.48 5.59 -6.95
N SER A 251 -15.48 6.13 -8.18
CA SER A 251 -16.39 5.77 -9.26
C SER A 251 -16.29 4.28 -9.64
N SER A 252 -15.08 3.74 -9.70
CA SER A 252 -14.81 2.34 -10.04
C SER A 252 -15.30 1.40 -8.94
N ILE A 253 -15.01 1.72 -7.67
CA ILE A 253 -15.49 0.92 -6.53
C ILE A 253 -17.03 0.90 -6.45
N GLU A 254 -17.67 2.05 -6.66
CA GLU A 254 -19.14 2.13 -6.69
C GLU A 254 -19.73 1.34 -7.87
N ALA A 255 -19.14 1.45 -9.06
CA ALA A 255 -19.58 0.70 -10.24
C ALA A 255 -19.50 -0.82 -10.04
N LEU A 256 -18.51 -1.30 -9.27
CA LEU A 256 -18.35 -2.71 -8.91
C LEU A 256 -19.32 -3.19 -7.80
N SER A 257 -20.26 -2.35 -7.36
CA SER A 257 -21.24 -2.64 -6.30
C SER A 257 -20.59 -2.99 -4.95
N LEU A 258 -19.44 -2.37 -4.67
CA LEU A 258 -18.70 -2.51 -3.42
C LEU A 258 -18.96 -1.29 -2.51
N PRO A 259 -18.81 -1.44 -1.18
CA PRO A 259 -18.91 -0.29 -0.28
C PRO A 259 -17.83 0.75 -0.63
N PRO A 260 -18.09 2.06 -0.43
CA PRO A 260 -17.10 3.10 -0.70
C PRO A 260 -15.88 2.93 0.20
N LEU A 261 -14.68 3.13 -0.34
CA LEU A 261 -13.45 3.11 0.44
C LEU A 261 -13.47 4.25 1.46
N LYS A 262 -13.62 3.93 2.74
CA LYS A 262 -13.45 4.92 3.81
C LYS A 262 -11.99 5.01 4.20
N ASN A 263 -11.44 6.22 4.19
CA ASN A 263 -10.17 6.51 4.84
C ASN A 263 -10.34 6.25 6.34
N HIS A 264 -9.68 5.20 6.83
CA HIS A 264 -9.66 4.87 8.24
C HIS A 264 -8.61 5.74 8.91
N ILE A 265 -9.06 6.79 9.58
CA ILE A 265 -8.25 7.51 10.57
C ILE A 265 -8.63 6.90 11.91
N TYR A 266 -7.79 6.02 12.46
CA TYR A 266 -8.00 5.53 13.82
C TYR A 266 -7.90 6.71 14.79
N ARG A 267 -8.93 6.88 15.62
CA ARG A 267 -8.91 7.75 16.81
C ARG A 267 -8.72 6.94 18.10
N GLU A 268 -8.51 5.64 17.97
CA GLU A 268 -8.39 4.67 19.05
C GLU A 268 -7.00 4.03 19.04
N THR A 269 -6.55 3.58 20.21
CA THR A 269 -5.22 3.00 20.38
C THR A 269 -5.06 1.67 19.64
N ILE A 270 -4.02 1.54 18.82
CA ILE A 270 -3.79 0.36 17.98
C ILE A 270 -3.06 -0.71 18.79
N LYS A 271 -3.60 -1.94 18.74
CA LYS A 271 -3.11 -3.09 19.53
C LYS A 271 -2.58 -4.25 18.68
N THR A 272 -2.98 -4.33 17.42
CA THR A 272 -2.63 -5.40 16.46
C THR A 272 -2.70 -4.86 15.04
N ASP A 273 -2.08 -5.56 14.10
CA ASP A 273 -2.24 -5.29 12.66
C ASP A 273 -3.72 -5.29 12.27
N ASN A 274 -4.19 -4.21 11.67
CA ASN A 274 -5.53 -4.10 11.11
C ASN A 274 -5.43 -4.07 9.59
N PHE A 275 -5.66 -5.22 8.97
CA PHE A 275 -5.79 -5.33 7.52
C PHE A 275 -7.11 -4.74 7.05
N ARG A 276 -7.17 -4.36 5.76
CA ARG A 276 -8.44 -3.98 5.13
C ARG A 276 -9.39 -5.16 5.22
N ILE A 277 -10.37 -5.04 6.11
CA ILE A 277 -11.40 -6.06 6.32
C ILE A 277 -11.93 -6.46 4.95
N SER A 278 -12.05 -7.77 4.75
CA SER A 278 -12.49 -8.51 3.55
C SER A 278 -13.77 -8.04 2.83
N ASP A 279 -14.41 -6.94 3.26
CA ASP A 279 -15.60 -6.36 2.65
C ASP A 279 -15.31 -5.62 1.33
N TYR A 280 -14.05 -5.28 1.08
CA TYR A 280 -13.57 -4.71 -0.18
C TYR A 280 -12.90 -5.76 -1.06
N ASN A 281 -13.49 -6.95 -1.14
CA ASN A 281 -12.99 -8.06 -1.94
C ASN A 281 -13.92 -8.33 -3.13
N LEU A 282 -13.37 -8.48 -4.33
CA LEU A 282 -14.16 -8.69 -5.55
C LEU A 282 -15.06 -9.94 -5.47
N PHE A 283 -14.61 -11.00 -4.81
CA PHE A 283 -15.40 -12.22 -4.59
C PHE A 283 -16.59 -12.02 -3.65
N ARG A 284 -16.68 -10.88 -2.97
CA ARG A 284 -17.82 -10.50 -2.13
C ARG A 284 -18.76 -9.48 -2.77
N SER A 285 -18.49 -9.04 -4.00
CA SER A 285 -19.40 -8.15 -4.71
C SER A 285 -20.80 -8.76 -4.82
N LYS A 286 -21.84 -7.92 -4.76
CA LYS A 286 -23.23 -8.33 -4.99
C LYS A 286 -23.48 -8.75 -6.43
N SER A 287 -22.72 -8.20 -7.38
CA SER A 287 -22.79 -8.59 -8.80
C SER A 287 -22.15 -9.98 -9.01
N LEU A 288 -22.87 -10.86 -9.69
CA LEU A 288 -22.33 -12.16 -10.10
C LEU A 288 -21.19 -11.98 -11.11
N GLN A 289 -21.35 -11.08 -12.08
CA GLN A 289 -20.35 -10.87 -13.12
C GLN A 289 -19.07 -10.23 -12.59
N VAL A 290 -19.14 -9.40 -11.54
CA VAL A 290 -17.91 -8.92 -10.86
C VAL A 290 -17.15 -10.07 -10.21
N ARG A 291 -17.86 -11.06 -9.63
CA ARG A 291 -17.20 -12.26 -9.07
C ARG A 291 -16.64 -13.15 -10.18
N GLU A 292 -17.31 -13.25 -11.33
CA GLU A 292 -16.81 -13.98 -12.51
C GLU A 292 -15.58 -13.30 -13.11
N MET A 293 -15.56 -11.97 -13.21
CA MET A 293 -14.39 -11.18 -13.60
C MET A 293 -13.21 -11.46 -12.66
N ALA A 294 -13.44 -11.50 -11.35
CA ALA A 294 -12.39 -11.83 -10.39
C ALA A 294 -11.83 -13.25 -10.62
N GLN A 295 -12.69 -14.24 -10.95
CA GLN A 295 -12.24 -15.59 -11.31
C GLN A 295 -11.45 -15.60 -12.62
N ALA A 296 -11.91 -14.88 -13.64
CA ALA A 296 -11.23 -14.73 -14.93
C ALA A 296 -9.79 -14.23 -14.73
N PHE A 297 -9.61 -13.11 -14.03
CA PHE A 297 -8.30 -12.50 -13.86
C PHE A 297 -7.40 -13.25 -12.88
N LEU A 298 -7.91 -13.64 -11.71
CA LEU A 298 -7.08 -14.19 -10.63
C LEU A 298 -6.85 -15.70 -10.74
N MET A 299 -7.82 -16.45 -11.27
CA MET A 299 -7.73 -17.92 -11.33
C MET A 299 -7.38 -18.41 -12.74
N LYS A 300 -7.98 -17.82 -13.78
CA LYS A 300 -7.74 -18.23 -15.16
C LYS A 300 -6.65 -17.43 -15.87
N ARG A 301 -6.21 -16.31 -15.27
CA ARG A 301 -5.20 -15.40 -15.82
C ARG A 301 -5.61 -14.82 -17.18
N GLU A 302 -6.92 -14.62 -17.37
CA GLU A 302 -7.46 -13.90 -18.52
C GLU A 302 -7.12 -12.39 -18.37
N GLU A 303 -6.98 -11.68 -19.49
CA GLU A 303 -6.62 -10.25 -19.50
C GLU A 303 -7.83 -9.35 -19.80
N LYS A 304 -8.98 -9.93 -20.19
CA LYS A 304 -10.18 -9.22 -20.64
C LYS A 304 -11.43 -9.88 -20.08
N PHE A 305 -12.47 -9.09 -19.85
CA PHE A 305 -13.77 -9.59 -19.41
C PHE A 305 -14.89 -8.67 -19.92
N VAL A 306 -15.96 -9.24 -20.48
CA VAL A 306 -17.13 -8.48 -20.95
C VAL A 306 -18.32 -8.69 -20.02
N PHE A 307 -18.91 -7.58 -19.55
CA PHE A 307 -20.14 -7.61 -18.77
C PHE A 307 -21.35 -7.60 -19.71
N ARG A 308 -22.26 -8.57 -19.53
CA ARG A 308 -23.47 -8.76 -20.33
C ARG A 308 -24.72 -8.19 -19.66
N ASN A 309 -24.82 -8.35 -18.34
CA ASN A 309 -26.03 -8.05 -17.56
C ASN A 309 -25.79 -7.02 -16.43
N GLU A 310 -24.94 -6.03 -16.66
CA GLU A 310 -24.71 -4.92 -15.73
C GLU A 310 -25.11 -3.60 -16.39
N ASN A 311 -25.69 -2.66 -15.62
CA ASN A 311 -26.16 -1.38 -16.18
C ASN A 311 -25.01 -0.40 -16.47
N ASN A 312 -23.97 -0.42 -15.64
CA ASN A 312 -22.88 0.56 -15.65
C ASN A 312 -21.51 -0.06 -15.91
N LEU A 313 -21.46 -1.36 -16.25
CA LEU A 313 -20.24 -2.09 -16.57
C LEU A 313 -20.39 -2.68 -17.97
N THR A 314 -19.43 -2.42 -18.84
CA THR A 314 -19.38 -2.92 -20.23
C THR A 314 -18.27 -3.94 -20.38
N ALA A 315 -17.07 -3.62 -19.90
CA ALA A 315 -15.91 -4.49 -19.96
C ALA A 315 -14.88 -4.14 -18.89
N ALA A 316 -13.89 -5.01 -18.71
CA ALA A 316 -12.69 -4.75 -17.96
C ALA A 316 -11.48 -5.36 -18.68
N ILE A 317 -10.34 -4.68 -18.58
CA ILE A 317 -9.04 -5.21 -18.97
C ILE A 317 -8.09 -5.21 -17.77
N ALA A 318 -7.17 -6.16 -17.73
CA ALA A 318 -6.27 -6.35 -16.60
C ALA A 318 -4.84 -6.64 -17.05
N ALA A 319 -3.88 -6.22 -16.22
CA ALA A 319 -2.48 -6.60 -16.32
C ALA A 319 -1.93 -6.93 -14.93
N SER A 320 -1.05 -7.94 -14.86
CA SER A 320 -0.41 -8.36 -13.60
C SER A 320 0.89 -7.60 -13.36
N PHE A 321 1.16 -7.28 -12.10
CA PHE A 321 2.49 -6.83 -11.66
C PHE A 321 3.50 -8.00 -11.69
N SER A 322 4.78 -7.66 -11.81
CA SER A 322 5.91 -8.60 -11.82
C SER A 322 6.49 -8.86 -10.42
N PHE A 323 6.42 -7.88 -9.52
CA PHE A 323 7.02 -7.97 -8.17
C PHE A 323 6.06 -8.45 -7.06
N THR A 324 4.75 -8.49 -7.33
CA THR A 324 3.69 -8.95 -6.40
C THR A 324 2.66 -9.79 -7.12
N ASP A 325 1.70 -10.34 -6.36
CA ASP A 325 0.52 -11.00 -6.92
C ASP A 325 -0.60 -10.03 -7.34
N TRP A 326 -0.28 -8.73 -7.48
CA TRP A 326 -1.25 -7.69 -7.75
C TRP A 326 -1.66 -7.63 -9.22
N TYR A 327 -2.81 -7.01 -9.45
CA TYR A 327 -3.36 -6.68 -10.76
C TYR A 327 -3.77 -5.23 -10.82
N LEU A 328 -3.45 -4.56 -11.93
CA LEU A 328 -4.08 -3.31 -12.35
C LEU A 328 -5.24 -3.67 -13.28
N ILE A 329 -6.41 -3.11 -13.01
CA ILE A 329 -7.64 -3.32 -13.77
C ILE A 329 -8.16 -1.96 -14.21
N GLU A 330 -8.52 -1.84 -15.48
CA GLU A 330 -9.31 -0.74 -16.00
C GLU A 330 -10.75 -1.19 -16.26
N ILE A 331 -11.70 -0.45 -15.71
CA ILE A 331 -13.14 -0.68 -15.88
C ILE A 331 -13.68 0.22 -16.97
N ASN A 332 -14.47 -0.36 -17.87
CA ASN A 332 -15.05 0.31 -19.04
C ASN A 332 -13.98 1.03 -19.89
N PRO A 333 -12.95 0.31 -20.38
CA PRO A 333 -11.90 0.91 -21.17
C PRO A 333 -12.46 1.57 -22.43
N SER A 334 -11.78 2.62 -22.90
CA SER A 334 -12.14 3.29 -24.15
C SER A 334 -12.03 2.32 -25.33
N LEU A 335 -13.05 2.28 -26.19
CA LEU A 335 -13.06 1.43 -27.38
C LEU A 335 -12.46 2.13 -28.61
N ASP A 336 -12.14 3.42 -28.50
CA ASP A 336 -11.69 4.27 -29.61
C ASP A 336 -10.16 4.25 -29.83
N GLU A 337 -9.39 3.48 -29.05
CA GLU A 337 -7.91 3.43 -29.09
C GLU A 337 -7.31 2.32 -29.99
N GLN A 338 -8.02 1.90 -31.05
CA GLN A 338 -7.47 0.95 -32.04
C GLN A 338 -6.60 1.62 -33.11
#